data_AF-A0A7V4HQR4-F1
#
_entry.id   AF-A0A7V4HQR4-F1
#
_cell.length_a   1.000
_cell.length_b   1.000
_cell.length_c   1.000
_cell.angle_alpha   90.00
_cell.angle_beta   90.00
_cell.angle_gamma   90.00
#
_symmetry.space_group_name_H-M   'P 1'
#
loop_
_entity.id
_entity.type
_entity.pdbx_description
1 polymer ?
#
loop_
_entity_poly.entity_id
_entity_poly.type
_entity_poly.pdbx_seq_one_letter_code
_entity_poly.pdbx_strand_id
1 'polypeptide(L)'
;MFISPPDVFVHVERLAGEIELVRREMGVPKDSRPAVVVKGAQPRDNFFQGLNLCRKTQRLCFDLTGDEGTFPPPTPQLEEISPNDVFAVVDAALKNVRLVKERLGIADRIQAPARDETKTPSDVFRGIVAASRQLSLMLDNRPTPTAVYEQLTDAVGTANRVLARFPGAVAPLEPEYERAKTPADVHARLARCAGALREVRKKLGGPLLEIDWRLPPEQVEPSDVYDLATLLAADLRYLESRLPRATSSLGVIEMPPGRKLPAHNYQRAGLLEAQLAEILKHLEAKPDLLKQKE
;
A
#
# COMPACT_ATOMS: atom_id res chain seq x y z
N MET A 1 8.97 25.60 7.60
CA MET A 1 8.10 25.14 8.70
C MET A 1 8.40 23.66 8.93
N PHE A 2 8.64 23.22 10.16
CA PHE A 2 8.90 21.81 10.45
C PHE A 2 7.57 21.06 10.52
N ILE A 3 7.38 20.05 9.67
CA ILE A 3 6.16 19.22 9.63
C ILE A 3 6.43 17.95 10.43
N SER A 4 5.53 17.63 11.36
CA SER A 4 5.57 16.48 12.26
C SER A 4 4.34 15.57 12.06
N PRO A 5 4.32 14.33 12.60
CA PRO A 5 3.16 13.44 12.46
C PRO A 5 1.83 14.05 12.92
N PRO A 6 1.75 14.83 14.01
CA PRO A 6 0.54 15.60 14.35
C PRO A 6 0.04 16.54 13.24
N ASP A 7 0.93 17.22 12.52
CA ASP A 7 0.56 18.12 11.43
C ASP A 7 -0.04 17.34 10.25
N VAL A 8 0.59 16.21 9.92
CA VAL A 8 0.09 15.29 8.89
C VAL A 8 -1.28 14.73 9.30
N PHE A 9 -1.46 14.36 10.57
CA PHE A 9 -2.73 13.83 11.06
C PHE A 9 -3.87 14.85 10.92
N VAL A 10 -3.65 16.10 11.32
CA VAL A 10 -4.63 17.19 11.11
C VAL A 10 -4.99 17.34 9.64
N HIS A 11 -4.00 17.20 8.75
CA HIS A 11 -4.21 17.30 7.31
C HIS A 11 -5.02 16.12 6.74
N VAL A 12 -4.78 14.90 7.24
CA VAL A 12 -5.57 13.71 6.90
C VAL A 12 -7.01 13.84 7.39
N GLU A 13 -7.24 14.33 8.61
CA GLU A 13 -8.60 14.56 9.15
C GLU A 13 -9.36 15.61 8.32
N ARG A 14 -8.68 16.69 7.90
CA ARG A 14 -9.28 17.67 6.99
C ARG A 14 -9.67 17.00 5.66
N LEU A 15 -8.78 16.22 5.06
CA LEU A 15 -9.09 15.46 3.84
C LEU A 15 -10.28 14.52 4.03
N ALA A 16 -10.33 13.77 5.13
CA ALA A 16 -11.43 12.86 5.44
C ALA A 16 -12.77 13.60 5.57
N GLY A 17 -12.79 14.77 6.21
CA GLY A 17 -14.00 15.60 6.28
C GLY A 17 -14.45 16.09 4.89
N GLU A 18 -13.51 16.48 4.03
CA GLU A 18 -13.84 16.97 2.67
C GLU A 18 -14.37 15.82 1.80
N ILE A 19 -13.81 14.62 1.95
CA ILE A 19 -14.34 13.39 1.35
C ILE A 19 -15.76 13.10 1.84
N GLU A 20 -16.04 13.28 3.13
CA GLU A 20 -17.37 13.07 3.69
C GLU A 20 -18.42 14.03 3.11
N LEU A 21 -18.07 15.28 2.81
CA LEU A 21 -18.95 16.22 2.11
C LEU A 21 -19.29 15.72 0.70
N VAL A 22 -18.28 15.33 -0.07
CA VAL A 22 -18.47 14.79 -1.43
C VAL A 22 -19.28 13.49 -1.39
N ARG A 23 -18.99 12.59 -0.45
CA ARG A 23 -19.72 11.32 -0.28
C ARG A 23 -21.22 11.55 -0.10
N ARG A 24 -21.60 12.51 0.76
CA ARG A 24 -23.02 12.84 1.01
C ARG A 24 -23.70 13.34 -0.25
N GLU A 25 -23.04 14.25 -0.98
CA GLU A 25 -23.56 14.79 -2.24
C GLU A 25 -23.77 13.68 -3.28
N MET A 26 -22.84 12.74 -3.38
CA MET A 26 -22.93 11.59 -4.29
C MET A 26 -23.93 10.51 -3.82
N GLY A 27 -24.49 10.60 -2.62
CA GLY A 27 -25.39 9.58 -2.06
C GLY A 27 -24.72 8.22 -1.78
N VAL A 28 -23.38 8.17 -1.71
CA VAL A 28 -22.62 6.92 -1.52
C VAL A 28 -22.67 6.50 -0.04
N PRO A 29 -22.87 5.20 0.30
CA PRO A 29 -22.87 4.77 1.69
C PRO A 29 -21.53 5.01 2.39
N LYS A 30 -21.58 5.16 3.71
CA LYS A 30 -20.37 5.26 4.54
C LYS A 30 -19.70 3.88 4.66
N ASP A 31 -18.38 3.85 4.58
CA ASP A 31 -17.60 2.64 4.86
C ASP A 31 -17.89 2.10 6.26
N SER A 32 -18.19 0.81 6.35
CA SER A 32 -18.55 0.12 7.60
C SER A 32 -17.54 -0.94 8.02
N ARG A 33 -16.44 -1.09 7.28
CA ARG A 33 -15.36 -2.02 7.60
C ARG A 33 -14.71 -1.62 8.94
N PRO A 34 -14.24 -2.60 9.74
CA PRO A 34 -13.55 -2.31 10.98
C PRO A 34 -12.27 -1.51 10.74
N ALA A 35 -11.96 -0.59 11.66
CA ALA A 35 -10.71 0.15 11.63
C ALA A 35 -9.51 -0.80 11.72
N VAL A 36 -8.48 -0.54 10.92
CA VAL A 36 -7.24 -1.32 10.97
C VAL A 36 -6.48 -1.04 12.27
N VAL A 37 -5.96 -2.10 12.89
CA VAL A 37 -5.05 -1.96 14.03
C VAL A 37 -3.64 -1.82 13.48
N VAL A 38 -2.98 -0.72 13.81
CA VAL A 38 -1.66 -0.36 13.26
C VAL A 38 -0.71 0.03 14.40
N LYS A 39 0.50 -0.53 14.39
CA LYS A 39 1.60 -0.16 15.29
C LYS A 39 2.91 -0.04 14.51
N GLY A 40 3.79 0.81 15.02
CA GLY A 40 5.16 0.94 14.50
C GLY A 40 5.28 1.59 13.12
N ALA A 41 4.20 2.17 12.59
CA ALA A 41 4.25 2.86 11.30
C ALA A 41 5.29 3.98 11.29
N GLN A 42 5.94 4.15 10.14
CA GLN A 42 6.97 5.15 9.86
C GLN A 42 6.49 6.09 8.74
N PRO A 43 7.16 7.24 8.51
CA PRO A 43 6.81 8.14 7.42
C PRO A 43 6.75 7.46 6.05
N ARG A 44 7.69 6.55 5.74
CA ARG A 44 7.65 5.79 4.47
C ARG A 44 6.38 4.97 4.28
N ASP A 45 5.88 4.33 5.35
CA ASP A 45 4.71 3.45 5.28
C ASP A 45 3.47 4.31 4.99
N ASN A 46 3.40 5.49 5.63
CA ASN A 46 2.38 6.50 5.40
C ASN A 46 2.47 7.12 3.99
N PHE A 47 3.68 7.37 3.50
CA PHE A 47 3.91 7.96 2.18
C PHE A 47 3.38 7.03 1.07
N PHE A 48 3.72 5.75 1.11
CA PHE A 48 3.25 4.79 0.10
C PHE A 48 1.73 4.56 0.15
N GLN A 49 1.14 4.51 1.35
CA GLN A 49 -0.32 4.49 1.45
C GLN A 49 -0.95 5.81 0.99
N GLY A 50 -0.30 6.94 1.28
CA GLY A 50 -0.69 8.25 0.77
C GLY A 50 -0.68 8.30 -0.75
N LEU A 51 0.31 7.69 -1.42
CA LEU A 51 0.36 7.67 -2.88
C LEU A 51 -0.84 6.91 -3.46
N ASN A 52 -1.23 5.81 -2.81
CA ASN A 52 -2.42 5.07 -3.20
C ASN A 52 -3.71 5.89 -2.98
N LEU A 53 -3.84 6.54 -1.83
CA LEU A 53 -4.91 7.50 -1.56
C LEU A 53 -4.97 8.60 -2.62
N CYS A 54 -3.82 9.18 -2.99
CA CYS A 54 -3.73 10.21 -4.01
C CYS A 54 -4.20 9.70 -5.38
N ARG A 55 -3.79 8.49 -5.81
CA ARG A 55 -4.29 7.88 -7.06
C ARG A 55 -5.82 7.73 -7.05
N LYS A 56 -6.42 7.35 -5.92
CA LYS A 56 -7.88 7.25 -5.80
C LYS A 56 -8.56 8.61 -5.90
N THR A 57 -8.04 9.64 -5.21
CA THR A 57 -8.59 11.00 -5.36
C THR A 57 -8.41 11.56 -6.77
N GLN A 58 -7.30 11.25 -7.43
CA GLN A 58 -7.03 11.62 -8.82
C GLN A 58 -8.03 10.95 -9.75
N ARG A 59 -8.31 9.66 -9.53
CA ARG A 59 -9.31 8.92 -10.29
C ARG A 59 -10.71 9.50 -10.10
N LEU A 60 -11.09 9.80 -8.86
CA LEU A 60 -12.37 10.45 -8.56
C LEU A 60 -12.50 11.81 -9.24
N CYS A 61 -11.42 12.60 -9.23
CA CYS A 61 -11.34 13.87 -9.95
C CYS A 61 -11.59 13.68 -11.44
N PHE A 62 -10.87 12.76 -12.08
CA PHE A 62 -11.06 12.46 -13.49
C PHE A 62 -12.48 11.99 -13.82
N ASP A 63 -13.04 11.08 -13.02
CA ASP A 63 -14.37 10.52 -13.25
C ASP A 63 -15.47 11.61 -13.18
N LEU A 64 -15.33 12.62 -12.30
CA LEU A 64 -16.37 13.64 -12.07
C LEU A 64 -16.14 14.98 -12.77
N THR A 65 -14.89 15.36 -13.00
CA THR A 65 -14.53 16.65 -13.59
C THR A 65 -13.93 16.52 -15.00
N GLY A 66 -13.37 15.35 -15.34
CA GLY A 66 -12.57 15.15 -16.55
C GLY A 66 -11.11 15.61 -16.41
N ASP A 67 -10.73 16.21 -15.28
CA ASP A 67 -9.36 16.66 -15.04
C ASP A 67 -8.49 15.52 -14.53
N GLU A 68 -7.24 15.49 -14.99
CA GLU A 68 -6.24 14.54 -14.48
C GLU A 68 -5.88 14.77 -13.01
N GLY A 69 -6.30 15.88 -12.40
CA GLY A 69 -5.95 16.24 -11.03
C GLY A 69 -4.46 16.50 -10.82
N THR A 70 -4.06 16.61 -9.56
CA THR A 70 -2.69 16.77 -9.08
C THR A 70 -2.15 15.43 -8.58
N PHE A 71 -0.89 15.15 -8.90
CA PHE A 71 -0.11 14.09 -8.28
C PHE A 71 1.11 14.70 -7.57
N PRO A 72 1.55 14.17 -6.42
CA PRO A 72 2.73 14.68 -5.73
C PRO A 72 4.00 14.57 -6.60
N PRO A 73 5.04 15.37 -6.30
CA PRO A 73 6.32 15.30 -6.99
C PRO A 73 6.97 13.90 -6.89
N PRO A 74 8.00 13.61 -7.71
CA PRO A 74 8.68 12.32 -7.72
C PRO A 74 9.07 11.84 -6.32
N THR A 75 8.96 10.53 -6.10
CA THR A 75 9.30 9.91 -4.83
C THR A 75 10.75 10.22 -4.44
N PRO A 76 11.01 10.74 -3.22
CA PRO A 76 12.38 10.95 -2.74
C PRO A 76 13.08 9.59 -2.55
N GLN A 77 14.36 9.60 -2.20
CA GLN A 77 15.05 8.36 -1.84
C GLN A 77 14.31 7.70 -0.66
N LEU A 78 14.17 6.37 -0.71
CA LEU A 78 13.27 5.66 0.21
C LEU A 78 13.70 5.80 1.68
N GLU A 79 15.00 6.00 1.90
CA GLU A 79 15.62 6.22 3.20
C GLU A 79 15.40 7.64 3.75
N GLU A 80 15.03 8.59 2.88
CA GLU A 80 14.89 10.01 3.19
C GLU A 80 13.43 10.44 3.39
N ILE A 81 12.47 9.52 3.21
CA ILE A 81 11.05 9.84 3.35
C ILE A 81 10.75 10.35 4.77
N SER A 82 10.26 11.59 4.82
CA SER A 82 9.97 12.36 6.03
C SER A 82 8.47 12.65 6.16
N PRO A 83 8.00 13.17 7.32
CA PRO A 83 6.62 13.63 7.45
C PRO A 83 6.22 14.73 6.45
N ASN A 84 7.18 15.52 5.98
CA ASN A 84 6.93 16.54 4.96
C ASN A 84 6.50 15.93 3.61
N ASP A 85 7.11 14.79 3.24
CA ASP A 85 6.75 14.08 2.01
C ASP A 85 5.35 13.48 2.13
N VAL A 86 5.02 12.90 3.29
CA VAL A 86 3.66 12.41 3.57
C VAL A 86 2.64 13.55 3.47
N PHE A 87 2.95 14.71 4.07
CA PHE A 87 2.09 15.89 3.99
C PHE A 87 1.86 16.31 2.53
N ALA A 88 2.91 16.39 1.71
CA ALA A 88 2.79 16.77 0.31
C ALA A 88 1.87 15.84 -0.50
N VAL A 89 1.93 14.53 -0.21
CA VAL A 89 1.07 13.53 -0.84
C VAL A 89 -0.39 13.70 -0.40
N VAL A 90 -0.65 13.93 0.89
CA VAL A 90 -2.02 14.15 1.40
C VAL A 90 -2.58 15.49 0.90
N ASP A 91 -1.75 16.52 0.75
CA ASP A 91 -2.14 17.83 0.18
C ASP A 91 -2.51 17.73 -1.29
N ALA A 92 -1.76 16.94 -2.09
CA ALA A 92 -2.15 16.64 -3.47
C ALA A 92 -3.51 15.93 -3.52
N ALA A 93 -3.75 14.96 -2.64
CA ALA A 93 -5.04 14.28 -2.55
C ALA A 93 -6.19 15.24 -2.15
N LEU A 94 -5.93 16.17 -1.22
CA LEU A 94 -6.89 17.20 -0.80
C LEU A 94 -7.22 18.18 -1.93
N LYS A 95 -6.23 18.59 -2.73
CA LYS A 95 -6.46 19.43 -3.92
C LYS A 95 -7.41 18.75 -4.91
N ASN A 96 -7.23 17.45 -5.16
CA ASN A 96 -8.11 16.67 -6.04
C ASN A 96 -9.55 16.63 -5.52
N VAL A 97 -9.74 16.36 -4.22
CA VAL A 97 -11.09 16.36 -3.62
C VAL A 97 -11.74 17.74 -3.71
N ARG A 98 -10.97 18.83 -3.58
CA ARG A 98 -11.48 20.19 -3.71
C ARG A 98 -11.92 20.54 -5.14
N LEU A 99 -11.22 20.07 -6.17
CA LEU A 99 -11.66 20.21 -7.56
C LEU A 99 -13.01 19.52 -7.78
N VAL A 100 -13.17 18.32 -7.23
CA VAL A 100 -14.46 17.61 -7.26
C VAL A 100 -15.55 18.41 -6.56
N LYS A 101 -15.27 18.96 -5.38
CA LYS A 101 -16.24 19.81 -4.65
C LYS A 101 -16.66 21.03 -5.45
N GLU A 102 -15.72 21.71 -6.09
CA GLU A 102 -16.01 22.85 -6.97
C GLU A 102 -16.92 22.44 -8.12
N ARG A 103 -16.62 21.31 -8.78
CA ARG A 103 -17.44 20.77 -9.87
C ARG A 103 -18.87 20.43 -9.44
N LEU A 104 -19.04 19.95 -8.21
CA LEU A 104 -20.34 19.60 -7.61
C LEU A 104 -21.05 20.79 -6.96
N GLY A 105 -20.43 21.97 -6.90
CA GLY A 105 -21.02 23.16 -6.26
C GLY A 105 -21.08 23.10 -4.72
N ILE A 106 -20.23 22.28 -4.08
CA ILE A 106 -20.22 22.13 -2.62
C ILE A 106 -19.42 23.27 -1.98
N ALA A 107 -20.13 24.26 -1.41
CA ALA A 107 -19.53 25.45 -0.81
C ALA A 107 -19.04 25.25 0.65
N ASP A 108 -19.55 24.23 1.35
CA ASP A 108 -19.17 23.91 2.73
C ASP A 108 -17.66 23.75 2.89
N ARG A 109 -17.12 24.10 4.06
CA ARG A 109 -15.69 23.95 4.36
C ARG A 109 -15.49 23.22 5.67
N ILE A 110 -14.52 22.30 5.67
CA ILE A 110 -14.10 21.63 6.89
C ILE A 110 -13.06 22.48 7.62
N GLN A 111 -13.40 22.89 8.83
CA GLN A 111 -12.41 23.45 9.74
C GLN A 111 -11.45 22.33 10.16
N ALA A 112 -10.14 22.59 10.08
CA ALA A 112 -9.18 21.61 10.58
C ALA A 112 -9.37 21.42 12.09
N PRO A 113 -9.27 20.17 12.59
CA PRO A 113 -9.23 19.95 14.02
C PRO A 113 -8.00 20.64 14.63
N ALA A 114 -8.09 20.92 15.94
CA ALA A 114 -6.93 21.38 16.70
C ALA A 114 -5.82 20.33 16.63
N ARG A 115 -4.57 20.81 16.58
CA ARG A 115 -3.40 19.93 16.56
C ARG A 115 -3.25 19.22 17.90
N ASP A 116 -3.10 17.90 17.84
CA ASP A 116 -2.91 17.03 19.00
C ASP A 116 -1.50 16.41 18.95
N GLU A 117 -0.64 16.82 19.88
CA GLU A 117 0.77 16.39 19.96
C GLU A 117 0.94 14.90 20.21
N THR A 118 -0.10 14.21 20.68
CA THR A 118 -0.04 12.77 20.97
C THR A 118 -0.15 11.91 19.71
N LYS A 119 -0.46 12.51 18.56
CA LYS A 119 -0.67 11.78 17.30
C LYS A 119 0.63 11.23 16.75
N THR A 120 0.58 9.95 16.40
CA THR A 120 1.71 9.17 15.91
C THR A 120 1.61 8.93 14.40
N PRO A 121 2.68 8.49 13.73
CA PRO A 121 2.57 8.02 12.35
C PRO A 121 1.61 6.84 12.17
N SER A 122 1.30 6.08 13.24
CA SER A 122 0.30 5.00 13.17
C SER A 122 -1.13 5.55 13.15
N ASP A 123 -1.39 6.70 13.79
CA ASP A 123 -2.66 7.42 13.68
C ASP A 123 -2.86 7.96 12.26
N VAL A 124 -1.81 8.56 11.69
CA VAL A 124 -1.80 9.02 10.29
C VAL A 124 -2.15 7.87 9.34
N PHE A 125 -1.51 6.71 9.52
CA PHE A 125 -1.72 5.55 8.66
C PHE A 125 -3.17 5.08 8.71
N ARG A 126 -3.74 4.99 9.92
CA ARG A 126 -5.16 4.63 10.11
C ARG A 126 -6.09 5.59 9.39
N GLY A 127 -5.84 6.90 9.51
CA GLY A 127 -6.63 7.93 8.83
C GLY A 127 -6.55 7.81 7.30
N ILE A 128 -5.35 7.59 6.76
CA ILE A 128 -5.14 7.37 5.31
C ILE A 128 -5.90 6.13 4.82
N VAL A 129 -5.83 5.01 5.54
CA VAL A 129 -6.55 3.79 5.16
C VAL A 129 -8.07 3.98 5.21
N ALA A 130 -8.60 4.65 6.25
CA ALA A 130 -10.02 4.93 6.36
C ALA A 130 -10.52 5.82 5.20
N ALA A 131 -9.78 6.89 4.88
CA ALA A 131 -10.09 7.75 3.75
C ALA A 131 -10.02 6.99 2.41
N SER A 132 -9.00 6.14 2.23
CA SER A 132 -8.80 5.31 1.04
C SER A 132 -9.96 4.32 0.82
N ARG A 133 -10.45 3.69 1.90
CA ARG A 133 -11.63 2.80 1.85
C ARG A 133 -12.89 3.54 1.46
N GLN A 134 -13.14 4.70 2.07
CA GLN A 134 -14.31 5.51 1.72
C GLN A 134 -14.27 5.95 0.25
N LEU A 135 -13.13 6.41 -0.25
CA LEU A 135 -12.96 6.76 -1.65
C LEU A 135 -13.21 5.58 -2.58
N SER A 136 -12.79 4.37 -2.19
CA SER A 136 -13.00 3.17 -3.02
C SER A 136 -14.48 2.89 -3.29
N LEU A 137 -15.37 3.26 -2.36
CA LEU A 137 -16.82 3.18 -2.54
C LEU A 137 -17.38 4.26 -3.47
N MET A 138 -16.65 5.37 -3.64
CA MET A 138 -17.05 6.53 -4.44
C MET A 138 -16.54 6.47 -5.89
N LEU A 139 -15.65 5.54 -6.23
CA LEU A 139 -15.11 5.40 -7.58
C LEU A 139 -16.05 4.61 -8.48
N ASP A 140 -16.31 5.13 -9.68
CA ASP A 140 -17.00 4.40 -10.75
C ASP A 140 -16.16 3.21 -11.23
N ASN A 141 -14.84 3.41 -11.32
CA ASN A 141 -13.89 2.40 -11.77
C ASN A 141 -13.01 1.94 -10.62
N ARG A 142 -13.34 0.76 -10.08
CA ARG A 142 -12.57 0.10 -9.01
C ARG A 142 -11.29 -0.53 -9.56
N PRO A 143 -10.25 -0.75 -8.71
CA PRO A 143 -9.06 -1.47 -9.12
C PRO A 143 -9.39 -2.83 -9.75
N THR A 144 -8.86 -3.07 -10.96
CA THR A 144 -9.12 -4.31 -11.70
C THR A 144 -8.20 -5.43 -11.20
N PRO A 145 -8.56 -6.71 -11.42
CA PRO A 145 -7.66 -7.82 -11.14
C PRO A 145 -6.31 -7.70 -11.86
N THR A 146 -6.26 -7.08 -13.05
CA THR A 146 -5.01 -6.82 -13.78
C THR A 146 -4.13 -5.83 -13.02
N ALA A 147 -4.67 -4.72 -12.51
CA ALA A 147 -3.90 -3.77 -11.71
C ALA A 147 -3.32 -4.42 -10.44
N VAL A 148 -4.09 -5.29 -9.78
CA VAL A 148 -3.58 -6.09 -8.65
C VAL A 148 -2.45 -7.01 -9.09
N TYR A 149 -2.62 -7.73 -10.20
CA TYR A 149 -1.60 -8.63 -10.74
C TYR A 149 -0.29 -7.89 -11.02
N GLU A 150 -0.38 -6.65 -11.51
CA GLU A 150 0.79 -5.83 -11.80
C GLU A 150 1.58 -5.49 -10.53
N GLN A 151 0.89 -5.07 -9.47
CA GLN A 151 1.53 -4.82 -8.18
C GLN A 151 2.17 -6.09 -7.60
N LEU A 152 1.51 -7.24 -7.75
CA LEU A 152 2.06 -8.53 -7.31
C LEU A 152 3.25 -8.98 -8.14
N THR A 153 3.25 -8.70 -9.45
CA THR A 153 4.37 -9.04 -10.33
C THR A 153 5.61 -8.24 -9.94
N ASP A 154 5.45 -6.96 -9.64
CA ASP A 154 6.53 -6.13 -9.12
C ASP A 154 7.03 -6.60 -7.74
N ALA A 155 6.11 -6.94 -6.82
CA ALA A 155 6.47 -7.52 -5.53
C ALA A 155 7.26 -8.84 -5.68
N VAL A 156 6.82 -9.75 -6.55
CA VAL A 156 7.50 -11.02 -6.86
C VAL A 156 8.87 -10.78 -7.49
N GLY A 157 8.98 -9.85 -8.44
CA GLY A 157 10.26 -9.48 -9.04
C GLY A 157 11.24 -8.93 -8.01
N THR A 158 10.74 -8.10 -7.09
CA THR A 158 11.53 -7.53 -6.00
C THR A 158 11.96 -8.59 -4.98
N ALA A 159 11.06 -9.48 -4.55
CA ALA A 159 11.39 -10.61 -3.70
C ALA A 159 12.41 -11.55 -4.36
N ASN A 160 12.31 -11.76 -5.68
CA ASN A 160 13.31 -12.52 -6.43
C ASN A 160 14.70 -11.88 -6.34
N ARG A 161 14.80 -10.55 -6.50
CA ARG A 161 16.08 -9.84 -6.36
C ARG A 161 16.61 -9.87 -4.91
N VAL A 162 15.74 -9.88 -3.90
CA VAL A 162 16.14 -10.11 -2.51
C VAL A 162 16.71 -11.52 -2.35
N LEU A 163 16.03 -12.54 -2.88
CA LEU A 163 16.47 -13.93 -2.84
C LEU A 163 17.81 -14.15 -3.56
N ALA A 164 18.05 -13.45 -4.68
CA ALA A 164 19.29 -13.51 -5.46
C ALA A 164 20.55 -13.07 -4.71
N ARG A 165 20.40 -12.47 -3.52
CA ARG A 165 21.53 -12.09 -2.64
C ARG A 165 22.09 -13.25 -1.84
N PHE A 166 21.34 -14.33 -1.70
CA PHE A 166 21.76 -15.52 -0.97
C PHE A 166 22.47 -16.51 -1.92
N PRO A 167 23.74 -16.86 -1.64
CA PRO A 167 24.46 -17.82 -2.47
C PRO A 167 23.78 -19.19 -2.49
N GLY A 168 23.52 -19.72 -3.68
CA GLY A 168 22.85 -21.00 -3.90
C GLY A 168 21.33 -20.96 -3.77
N ALA A 169 20.74 -19.77 -3.64
CA ALA A 169 19.29 -19.63 -3.64
C ALA A 169 18.70 -19.98 -5.00
N VAL A 170 17.57 -20.69 -4.97
CA VAL A 170 16.82 -21.09 -6.15
C VAL A 170 15.45 -20.42 -6.09
N ALA A 171 15.05 -19.77 -7.17
CA ALA A 171 13.71 -19.20 -7.27
C ALA A 171 12.66 -20.31 -7.20
N PRO A 172 11.67 -20.23 -6.29
CA PRO A 172 10.57 -21.18 -6.26
C PRO A 172 9.80 -21.19 -7.58
N LEU A 173 9.25 -22.34 -7.94
CA LEU A 173 8.34 -22.46 -9.08
C LEU A 173 7.01 -21.77 -8.77
N GLU A 174 6.37 -21.23 -9.79
CA GLU A 174 5.01 -20.69 -9.65
C GLU A 174 4.06 -21.84 -9.27
N PRO A 175 3.22 -21.66 -8.21
CA PRO A 175 2.29 -22.71 -7.79
C PRO A 175 1.24 -22.98 -8.86
N GLU A 176 0.53 -24.11 -8.73
CA GLU A 176 -0.55 -24.48 -9.65
C GLU A 176 -1.67 -23.43 -9.67
N TYR A 177 -2.31 -23.30 -10.84
CA TYR A 177 -3.42 -22.39 -11.03
C TYR A 177 -4.71 -22.96 -10.43
N GLU A 178 -5.24 -22.27 -9.41
CA GLU A 178 -6.49 -22.66 -8.77
C GLU A 178 -7.66 -21.79 -9.27
N ARG A 179 -8.68 -22.43 -9.86
CA ARG A 179 -9.87 -21.76 -10.39
C ARG A 179 -10.78 -21.22 -9.29
N ALA A 180 -11.71 -20.35 -9.68
CA ALA A 180 -12.82 -19.86 -8.84
C ALA A 180 -12.40 -19.12 -7.55
N LYS A 181 -11.19 -18.56 -7.51
CA LYS A 181 -10.76 -17.68 -6.42
C LYS A 181 -11.50 -16.35 -6.46
N THR A 182 -11.67 -15.78 -5.28
CA THR A 182 -12.33 -14.51 -5.01
C THR A 182 -11.34 -13.46 -4.50
N PRO A 183 -11.70 -12.18 -4.45
CA PRO A 183 -10.89 -11.16 -3.77
C PRO A 183 -10.55 -11.52 -2.32
N ALA A 184 -11.48 -12.13 -1.58
CA ALA A 184 -11.26 -12.60 -0.21
C ALA A 184 -10.14 -13.63 -0.12
N ASP A 185 -10.08 -14.59 -1.05
CA ASP A 185 -9.02 -15.60 -1.09
C ASP A 185 -7.64 -14.96 -1.34
N VAL A 186 -7.58 -14.01 -2.28
CA VAL A 186 -6.34 -13.30 -2.60
C VAL A 186 -5.90 -12.46 -1.40
N HIS A 187 -6.82 -11.69 -0.80
CA HIS A 187 -6.53 -10.87 0.37
C HIS A 187 -6.02 -11.70 1.56
N ALA A 188 -6.65 -12.84 1.86
CA ALA A 188 -6.20 -13.74 2.91
C ALA A 188 -4.78 -14.27 2.65
N ARG A 189 -4.43 -14.56 1.40
CA ARG A 189 -3.07 -14.96 1.01
C ARG A 189 -2.07 -13.82 1.14
N LEU A 190 -2.43 -12.61 0.72
CA LEU A 190 -1.57 -11.44 0.89
C LEU A 190 -1.34 -11.09 2.37
N ALA A 191 -2.32 -11.31 3.25
CA ALA A 191 -2.14 -11.16 4.68
C ALA A 191 -1.07 -12.12 5.23
N ARG A 192 -0.97 -13.35 4.70
CA ARG A 192 0.12 -14.29 5.02
C ARG A 192 1.46 -13.81 4.47
N CYS A 193 1.51 -13.30 3.23
CA CYS A 193 2.73 -12.68 2.69
C CYS A 193 3.21 -11.50 3.56
N ALA A 194 2.30 -10.65 4.03
CA ALA A 194 2.62 -9.56 4.96
C ALA A 194 3.17 -10.08 6.29
N GLY A 195 2.61 -11.18 6.81
CA GLY A 195 3.15 -11.90 7.96
C GLY A 195 4.59 -12.38 7.73
N ALA A 196 4.85 -13.08 6.62
CA ALA A 196 6.16 -13.60 6.28
C ALA A 196 7.20 -12.48 6.07
N LEU A 197 6.83 -11.41 5.37
CA LEU A 197 7.72 -10.25 5.16
C LEU A 197 8.07 -9.55 6.48
N ARG A 198 7.13 -9.47 7.42
CA ARG A 198 7.40 -8.97 8.78
C ARG A 198 8.43 -9.83 9.50
N GLU A 199 8.35 -11.15 9.42
CA GLU A 199 9.38 -12.02 10.00
C GLU A 199 10.75 -11.83 9.33
N VAL A 200 10.79 -11.63 8.01
CA VAL A 200 12.03 -11.30 7.28
C VAL A 200 12.65 -10.01 7.84
N ARG A 201 11.84 -8.94 7.96
CA ARG A 201 12.30 -7.64 8.49
C ARG A 201 12.78 -7.74 9.93
N LYS A 202 12.07 -8.50 10.77
CA LYS A 202 12.44 -8.73 12.16
C LYS A 202 13.81 -9.39 12.29
N LYS A 203 14.09 -10.43 11.48
CA LYS A 203 15.41 -11.10 11.46
C LYS A 203 16.54 -10.18 10.99
N LEU A 204 16.22 -9.20 10.14
CA LEU A 204 17.16 -8.19 9.65
C LEU A 204 17.30 -6.96 10.57
N GLY A 205 16.59 -6.91 11.70
CA GLY A 205 16.67 -5.80 12.66
C GLY A 205 16.01 -4.49 12.20
N GLY A 206 15.17 -4.54 11.16
CA GLY A 206 14.48 -3.35 10.65
C GLY A 206 13.31 -2.89 11.53
N PRO A 207 12.90 -1.61 11.44
CA PRO A 207 11.68 -1.14 12.08
C PRO A 207 10.49 -1.95 11.57
N LEU A 208 9.54 -2.31 12.45
CA LEU A 208 8.44 -3.21 12.12
C LEU A 208 7.10 -2.47 12.06
N LEU A 209 6.49 -2.48 10.89
CA LEU A 209 5.10 -2.11 10.71
C LEU A 209 4.23 -3.34 11.04
N GLU A 210 3.40 -3.23 12.07
CA GLU A 210 2.43 -4.24 12.43
C GLU A 210 1.04 -3.76 12.06
N ILE A 211 0.38 -4.50 11.16
CA ILE A 211 -0.99 -4.21 10.77
C ILE A 211 -1.83 -5.47 10.88
N ASP A 212 -2.98 -5.35 11.51
CA ASP A 212 -4.03 -6.34 11.43
C ASP A 212 -4.95 -6.04 10.24
N TRP A 213 -4.66 -6.71 9.13
CA TRP A 213 -5.45 -6.59 7.90
C TRP A 213 -6.69 -7.49 7.90
N ARG A 214 -7.00 -8.23 8.98
CA ARG A 214 -8.11 -9.17 8.96
C ARG A 214 -9.43 -8.44 8.73
N LEU A 215 -10.10 -8.83 7.66
CA LEU A 215 -11.45 -8.42 7.30
C LEU A 215 -12.32 -9.68 7.22
N PRO A 216 -13.61 -9.58 7.58
CA PRO A 216 -14.57 -10.63 7.25
C PRO A 216 -14.58 -10.87 5.73
N PRO A 217 -14.57 -12.12 5.25
CA PRO A 217 -14.50 -12.43 3.81
C PRO A 217 -15.55 -11.70 2.96
N GLU A 218 -16.76 -11.52 3.49
CA GLU A 218 -17.88 -10.83 2.85
C GLU A 218 -17.69 -9.31 2.72
N GLN A 219 -16.74 -8.73 3.46
CA GLN A 219 -16.41 -7.31 3.41
C GLN A 219 -15.15 -7.01 2.58
N VAL A 220 -14.46 -8.02 2.06
CA VAL A 220 -13.25 -7.82 1.25
C VAL A 220 -13.63 -7.34 -0.14
N GLU A 221 -13.13 -6.18 -0.52
CA GLU A 221 -13.29 -5.62 -1.87
C GLU A 221 -12.00 -5.74 -2.70
N PRO A 222 -12.09 -5.68 -4.05
CA PRO A 222 -10.89 -5.63 -4.90
C PRO A 222 -9.90 -4.53 -4.55
N SER A 223 -10.39 -3.40 -4.03
CA SER A 223 -9.54 -2.30 -3.56
C SER A 223 -8.72 -2.69 -2.33
N ASP A 224 -9.23 -3.50 -1.40
CA ASP A 224 -8.45 -3.98 -0.25
C ASP A 224 -7.29 -4.87 -0.71
N VAL A 225 -7.54 -5.71 -1.73
CA VAL A 225 -6.50 -6.55 -2.35
C VAL A 225 -5.42 -5.68 -3.00
N TYR A 226 -5.82 -4.65 -3.74
CA TYR A 226 -4.91 -3.73 -4.40
C TYR A 226 -4.06 -2.95 -3.38
N ASP A 227 -4.70 -2.37 -2.36
CA ASP A 227 -4.04 -1.59 -1.32
C ASP A 227 -2.98 -2.42 -0.58
N LEU A 228 -3.30 -3.67 -0.24
CA LEU A 228 -2.36 -4.59 0.40
C LEU A 228 -1.23 -5.03 -0.53
N ALA A 229 -1.52 -5.30 -1.81
CA ALA A 229 -0.49 -5.65 -2.80
C ALA A 229 0.51 -4.50 -3.02
N THR A 230 0.02 -3.26 -3.15
CA THR A 230 0.87 -2.07 -3.26
C THR A 230 1.73 -1.86 -2.02
N LEU A 231 1.19 -2.08 -0.82
CA LEU A 231 1.97 -2.00 0.42
C LEU A 231 3.10 -3.04 0.43
N LEU A 232 2.80 -4.29 0.08
CA LEU A 232 3.80 -5.36 0.03
C LEU A 232 4.91 -5.04 -0.97
N ALA A 233 4.55 -4.56 -2.16
CA ALA A 233 5.53 -4.15 -3.17
C ALA A 233 6.44 -3.02 -2.65
N ALA A 234 5.86 -2.01 -2.01
CA ALA A 234 6.60 -0.90 -1.42
C ALA A 234 7.56 -1.35 -0.30
N ASP A 235 7.07 -2.18 0.64
CA ASP A 235 7.88 -2.74 1.73
C ASP A 235 9.03 -3.60 1.20
N LEU A 236 8.80 -4.40 0.16
CA LEU A 236 9.83 -5.19 -0.49
C LEU A 236 10.88 -4.32 -1.20
N ARG A 237 10.47 -3.24 -1.88
CA ARG A 237 11.41 -2.31 -2.53
C ARG A 237 12.28 -1.59 -1.50
N TYR A 238 11.69 -1.21 -0.37
CA TYR A 238 12.46 -0.63 0.75
C TYR A 238 13.42 -1.66 1.35
N LEU A 239 12.97 -2.89 1.56
CA LEU A 239 13.86 -3.97 2.00
C LEU A 239 15.02 -4.15 1.00
N GLU A 240 14.71 -4.21 -0.29
CA GLU A 240 15.70 -4.34 -1.35
C GLU A 240 16.73 -3.21 -1.33
N SER A 241 16.31 -1.95 -1.18
CA SER A 241 17.22 -0.79 -1.20
C SER A 241 18.23 -0.80 -0.06
N ARG A 242 17.87 -1.43 1.07
CA ARG A 242 18.74 -1.60 2.24
C ARG A 242 19.71 -2.77 2.13
N LEU A 243 19.57 -3.63 1.15
CA LEU A 243 20.44 -4.80 1.03
C LEU A 243 21.59 -4.55 0.06
N PRO A 244 22.79 -5.14 0.30
CA PRO A 244 23.90 -5.10 -0.64
C PRO A 244 23.48 -5.54 -2.05
N ARG A 245 24.27 -5.17 -3.06
CA ARG A 245 24.01 -5.60 -4.44
C ARG A 245 23.92 -7.14 -4.52
N ALA A 246 23.05 -7.61 -5.41
CA ALA A 246 22.86 -9.04 -5.63
C ALA A 246 24.16 -9.72 -6.04
N THR A 247 24.37 -10.93 -5.51
CA THR A 247 25.53 -11.78 -5.82
C THR A 247 25.30 -12.64 -7.05
N SER A 248 24.06 -12.72 -7.53
CA SER A 248 23.66 -13.47 -8.71
C SER A 248 22.52 -12.77 -9.45
N SER A 249 22.29 -13.13 -10.71
CA SER A 249 21.08 -12.76 -11.45
C SER A 249 20.09 -13.93 -11.43
N LEU A 250 18.96 -13.74 -10.76
CA LEU A 250 17.79 -14.58 -10.98
C LEU A 250 16.98 -14.01 -12.16
N GLY A 251 16.25 -14.87 -12.88
CA GLY A 251 15.53 -14.50 -14.10
C GLY A 251 14.55 -13.33 -13.92
N VAL A 252 14.28 -12.62 -15.02
CA VAL A 252 13.31 -11.51 -15.04
C VAL A 252 11.91 -12.09 -14.93
N ILE A 253 11.09 -11.50 -14.06
CA ILE A 253 9.68 -11.85 -13.94
C ILE A 253 8.91 -11.03 -14.97
N GLU A 254 8.42 -11.70 -16.01
CA GLU A 254 7.64 -11.06 -17.06
C GLU A 254 6.17 -10.91 -16.68
N MET A 255 5.53 -9.88 -17.23
CA MET A 255 4.08 -9.70 -17.20
C MET A 255 3.46 -10.48 -18.36
N PRO A 256 2.74 -11.59 -18.12
CA PRO A 256 2.09 -12.28 -19.22
C PRO A 256 0.97 -11.39 -19.78
N PRO A 257 0.75 -11.33 -21.10
CA PRO A 257 -0.33 -10.55 -21.67
C PRO A 257 -1.71 -11.05 -21.24
N GLY A 258 -2.74 -10.24 -21.52
CA GLY A 258 -4.14 -10.61 -21.36
C GLY A 258 -4.77 -10.25 -20.01
N ARG A 259 -6.11 -10.28 -20.00
CA ARG A 259 -6.93 -9.95 -18.82
C ARG A 259 -6.63 -10.90 -17.66
N LYS A 260 -6.41 -10.33 -16.47
CA LYS A 260 -6.23 -11.12 -15.25
C LYS A 260 -7.54 -11.31 -14.49
N LEU A 261 -7.55 -12.31 -13.64
CA LEU A 261 -8.67 -12.75 -12.82
C LEU A 261 -8.16 -12.93 -11.39
N PRO A 262 -9.02 -12.94 -10.35
CA PRO A 262 -8.57 -13.15 -8.99
C PRO A 262 -7.77 -14.46 -8.80
N ALA A 263 -8.09 -15.52 -9.54
CA ALA A 263 -7.31 -16.76 -9.58
C ALA A 263 -5.84 -16.56 -10.00
N HIS A 264 -5.58 -15.68 -10.99
CA HIS A 264 -4.20 -15.34 -11.38
C HIS A 264 -3.49 -14.57 -10.27
N ASN A 265 -4.19 -13.66 -9.57
CA ASN A 265 -3.64 -12.94 -8.43
C ASN A 265 -3.34 -13.88 -7.26
N TYR A 266 -4.21 -14.86 -7.02
CA TYR A 266 -4.02 -15.87 -5.99
C TYR A 266 -2.79 -16.74 -6.26
N GLN A 267 -2.58 -17.15 -7.51
CA GLN A 267 -1.40 -17.89 -7.95
C GLN A 267 -0.13 -17.05 -7.77
N ARG A 268 -0.14 -15.80 -8.27
CA ARG A 268 1.01 -14.89 -8.19
C ARG A 268 1.38 -14.53 -6.74
N ALA A 269 0.38 -14.31 -5.88
CA ALA A 269 0.58 -14.14 -4.44
C ALA A 269 1.19 -15.40 -3.79
N GLY A 270 0.91 -16.58 -4.33
CA GLY A 270 1.53 -17.83 -3.88
C GLY A 270 3.00 -17.98 -4.23
N LEU A 271 3.41 -17.50 -5.41
CA LEU A 271 4.82 -17.40 -5.74
C LEU A 271 5.53 -16.44 -4.78
N LEU A 272 4.93 -15.29 -4.48
CA LEU A 272 5.47 -14.35 -3.49
C LEU A 272 5.61 -15.00 -2.10
N GLU A 273 4.57 -15.70 -1.65
CA GLU A 273 4.57 -16.43 -0.38
C GLU A 273 5.73 -17.44 -0.30
N ALA A 274 5.94 -18.22 -1.38
CA ALA A 274 7.03 -19.18 -1.46
C ALA A 274 8.42 -18.51 -1.48
N GLN A 275 8.58 -17.39 -2.18
CA GLN A 275 9.83 -16.63 -2.20
C GLN A 275 10.18 -16.08 -0.82
N LEU A 276 9.19 -15.53 -0.10
CA LEU A 276 9.38 -15.04 1.27
C LEU A 276 9.78 -16.17 2.22
N ALA A 277 9.18 -17.35 2.07
CA ALA A 277 9.56 -18.54 2.84
C ALA A 277 11.01 -18.97 2.57
N GLU A 278 11.46 -18.97 1.32
CA GLU A 278 12.86 -19.32 1.00
C GLU A 278 13.85 -18.27 1.53
N ILE A 279 13.50 -16.97 1.46
CA ILE A 279 14.29 -15.90 2.09
C ILE A 279 14.43 -16.15 3.60
N LEU A 280 13.33 -16.49 4.28
CA LEU A 280 13.36 -16.79 5.73
C LEU A 280 14.27 -17.96 6.05
N LYS A 281 14.18 -19.05 5.29
CA LYS A 281 15.04 -20.23 5.44
C LYS A 281 16.52 -19.89 5.26
N HIS A 282 16.87 -19.04 4.29
CA HIS A 282 18.25 -18.60 4.12
C HIS A 282 18.73 -17.70 5.26
N LEU A 283 17.88 -16.80 5.78
CA LEU A 283 18.19 -15.97 6.95
C LEU A 283 18.41 -16.81 8.21
N GLU A 284 17.68 -17.93 8.35
CA GLU A 284 17.87 -18.86 9.47
C GLU A 284 19.19 -19.63 9.37
N ALA A 285 19.54 -20.07 8.16
CA ALA A 285 20.81 -20.76 7.93
C ALA A 285 22.02 -19.81 8.02
N LYS A 286 21.86 -18.52 7.67
CA LYS A 286 22.95 -17.53 7.58
C LYS A 286 22.48 -16.15 8.09
N PRO A 287 22.28 -15.97 9.41
CA PRO A 287 21.65 -14.77 9.98
C PRO A 287 22.45 -13.48 9.76
N ASP A 288 23.77 -13.57 9.55
CA ASP A 288 24.63 -12.39 9.42
C ASP A 288 24.92 -12.00 7.97
N LEU A 289 24.46 -12.78 6.98
CA LEU A 289 24.82 -12.57 5.57
C LEU A 289 24.34 -11.21 5.03
N LEU A 290 23.19 -10.75 5.50
CA LEU A 290 22.51 -9.55 5.00
C LEU A 290 22.44 -8.43 6.02
N LYS A 291 23.00 -8.61 7.22
CA LYS A 291 23.12 -7.53 8.18
C LYS A 291 24.10 -6.51 7.60
N GLN A 292 23.66 -5.26 7.46
CA GLN A 292 24.57 -4.17 7.12
C GLN A 292 25.66 -4.13 8.19
N LYS A 293 26.94 -4.04 7.80
CA LYS A 293 27.96 -3.54 8.73
C LYS A 293 27.55 -2.11 9.06
N GLU A 294 27.26 -1.86 10.33
CA GLU A 294 27.00 -0.51 10.86
C GLU A 294 28.13 0.46 10.49
#